data_AF-A0A8J4GP23-F1
#
_entry.id   AF-A0A8J4GP23-F1
#
_cell.length_a   1.000
_cell.length_b   1.000
_cell.length_c   1.000
_cell.angle_alpha   90.00
_cell.angle_beta   90.00
_cell.angle_gamma   90.00
#
_symmetry.space_group_name_H-M   'P 1'
#
loop_
_entity.id
_entity.type
_entity.pdbx_description
1 polymer ?
#
loop_
_entity_poly.entity_id
_entity_poly.type
_entity_poly.pdbx_seq_one_letter_code
_entity_poly.pdbx_strand_id
1 'polypeptide(L)'
;PPPSPPPPPPPPPAAPPLAPPPSPVPSPPPPPPPPPPPPSVPSPPQLPLPPLPRPDACTQCITIIFQVTNPLSDFEISHQTCDLIMQHLAIKFNGIVRHFNLSGSVKFSVDLANCLPSSITICGEFGNWSSSVDSTTKALLSDQFYFVIDSLIGQLIGYLCRGTMGLSIFSVNLPENCFNVDVSKTCRPPAPPPPPCKCSQTIGIMPYYTLPTVRTEPGRKNGSTLYCFSIAKVQPGAFDNLSSSCGPSDLLDKIEVYANDTLRRKINGIRLTPNYNGNGNGTSRWIYPNWGAVGTNWLKITPLRWDSSQAVGGQFCLELTIPLDTFCARDGICSVSLFNEGRDCCPVYPAALPYVPILDLTP
;
A
#
# COMPACT_ATOMS: atom_id res chain seq x y z
N PRO A 1 -61.72 -28.09 20.74
CA PRO A 1 -62.21 -26.78 20.26
C PRO A 1 -61.44 -26.43 18.98
N PRO A 2 -62.11 -26.27 17.83
CA PRO A 2 -61.45 -25.97 16.57
C PRO A 2 -60.85 -24.54 16.59
N PRO A 3 -59.68 -24.33 15.96
CA PRO A 3 -59.03 -23.02 15.92
C PRO A 3 -59.84 -22.03 15.08
N SER A 4 -59.99 -20.81 15.60
CA SER A 4 -60.72 -19.72 14.97
C SER A 4 -60.10 -19.32 13.63
N PRO A 5 -60.93 -19.01 12.61
CA PRO A 5 -60.43 -18.59 11.30
C PRO A 5 -59.72 -17.23 11.37
N PRO A 6 -58.68 -17.01 10.55
CA PRO A 6 -57.94 -15.76 10.52
C PRO A 6 -58.79 -14.59 9.98
N PRO A 7 -58.52 -13.36 10.45
CA PRO A 7 -59.27 -12.17 10.03
C PRO A 7 -59.04 -11.82 8.55
N PRO A 8 -60.04 -11.24 7.88
CA PRO A 8 -59.95 -10.87 6.47
C PRO A 8 -58.97 -9.69 6.26
N PRO A 9 -58.32 -9.63 5.08
CA PRO A 9 -57.36 -8.58 4.76
C PRO A 9 -58.03 -7.20 4.60
N PRO A 10 -57.31 -6.11 4.89
CA PRO A 10 -57.81 -4.74 4.78
C PRO A 10 -58.07 -4.33 3.31
N PRO A 11 -59.05 -3.45 3.07
CA PRO A 11 -59.37 -2.99 1.72
C PRO A 11 -58.27 -2.09 1.12
N PRO A 12 -58.08 -2.12 -0.21
CA PRO A 12 -57.05 -1.34 -0.88
C PRO A 12 -57.31 0.18 -0.81
N PRO A 13 -56.25 1.01 -0.78
CA PRO A 13 -56.36 2.48 -0.76
C PRO A 13 -57.02 3.04 -2.03
N ALA A 14 -57.87 4.06 -1.85
CA ALA A 14 -58.54 4.76 -2.93
C ALA A 14 -57.57 5.54 -3.82
N ALA A 15 -57.81 5.50 -5.14
CA ALA A 15 -57.00 6.21 -6.13
C ALA A 15 -57.16 7.74 -6.01
N PRO A 16 -56.08 8.52 -6.20
CA PRO A 16 -56.13 9.98 -6.15
C PRO A 16 -56.87 10.59 -7.35
N PRO A 17 -57.50 11.77 -7.17
CA PRO A 17 -58.27 12.45 -8.21
C PRO A 17 -57.39 13.01 -9.34
N LEU A 18 -57.88 12.89 -10.58
CA LEU A 18 -57.25 13.40 -11.80
C LEU A 18 -57.23 14.93 -11.82
N ALA A 19 -56.10 15.49 -12.24
CA ALA A 19 -55.88 16.93 -12.36
C ALA A 19 -56.70 17.56 -13.52
N PRO A 20 -57.14 18.82 -13.38
CA PRO A 20 -57.90 19.53 -14.40
C PRO A 20 -57.05 19.91 -15.63
N PRO A 21 -57.67 20.06 -16.82
CA PRO A 21 -56.98 20.40 -18.05
C PRO A 21 -56.47 21.86 -18.04
N PRO A 22 -55.30 22.12 -18.63
CA PRO A 22 -54.70 23.47 -18.69
C PRO A 22 -55.45 24.40 -19.65
N SER A 23 -55.56 25.67 -19.25
CA SER A 23 -56.20 26.75 -19.99
C SER A 23 -55.42 27.11 -21.29
N PRO A 24 -56.11 27.61 -22.33
CA PRO A 24 -55.48 27.98 -23.60
C PRO A 24 -54.59 29.22 -23.46
N VAL A 25 -53.36 29.11 -23.96
CA VAL A 25 -52.34 30.16 -24.00
C VAL A 25 -52.64 31.15 -25.14
N PRO A 26 -52.58 32.47 -24.91
CA PRO A 26 -52.79 33.48 -25.96
C PRO A 26 -51.66 33.47 -27.01
N SER A 27 -52.06 33.64 -28.27
CA SER A 27 -51.16 33.62 -29.43
C SER A 27 -50.13 34.77 -29.40
N PRO A 28 -48.85 34.51 -29.70
CA PRO A 28 -47.81 35.53 -29.71
C PRO A 28 -47.95 36.49 -30.91
N PRO A 29 -47.49 37.75 -30.77
CA PRO A 29 -47.48 38.73 -31.85
C PRO A 29 -46.52 38.34 -32.98
N PRO A 30 -46.77 38.81 -34.22
CA PRO A 30 -45.94 38.48 -35.37
C PRO A 30 -44.52 39.03 -35.25
N PRO A 31 -43.51 38.27 -35.70
CA PRO A 31 -42.11 38.66 -35.58
C PRO A 31 -41.75 39.83 -36.51
N PRO A 32 -40.79 40.67 -36.12
CA PRO A 32 -40.29 41.75 -36.95
C PRO A 32 -39.56 41.23 -38.19
N PRO A 33 -39.48 42.04 -39.27
CA PRO A 33 -38.80 41.66 -40.50
C PRO A 33 -37.30 41.39 -40.27
N PRO A 34 -36.71 40.42 -40.99
CA PRO A 34 -35.35 39.99 -40.77
C PRO A 34 -34.34 41.10 -41.17
N PRO A 35 -33.27 41.29 -40.37
CA PRO A 35 -32.19 42.20 -40.73
C PRO A 35 -31.43 41.72 -41.97
N PRO A 36 -30.78 42.63 -42.71
CA PRO A 36 -29.98 42.29 -43.88
C PRO A 36 -28.84 41.32 -43.50
N PRO A 37 -28.45 40.41 -44.42
CA PRO A 37 -27.46 39.39 -44.14
C PRO A 37 -26.09 40.04 -43.84
N PRO A 38 -25.42 39.62 -42.74
CA PRO A 38 -24.08 40.09 -42.44
C PRO A 38 -23.07 39.54 -43.46
N PRO A 39 -21.95 40.25 -43.68
CA PRO A 39 -20.87 39.78 -44.56
C PRO A 39 -20.35 38.43 -44.08
N SER A 40 -20.14 37.52 -45.05
CA SER A 40 -19.73 36.14 -44.85
C SER A 40 -18.47 36.05 -43.98
N VAL A 41 -18.61 35.59 -42.75
CA VAL A 41 -17.47 35.26 -41.88
C VAL A 41 -16.85 33.96 -42.42
N PRO A 42 -15.52 33.87 -42.59
CA PRO A 42 -14.85 32.64 -42.98
C PRO A 42 -15.19 31.49 -42.02
N SER A 43 -15.59 30.34 -42.56
CA SER A 43 -15.91 29.15 -41.76
C SER A 43 -14.76 28.83 -40.80
N PRO A 44 -15.04 28.57 -39.51
CA PRO A 44 -14.03 28.11 -38.57
C PRO A 44 -13.37 26.83 -39.10
N PRO A 45 -12.07 26.62 -38.86
CA PRO A 45 -11.42 25.35 -39.14
C PRO A 45 -12.22 24.22 -38.48
N GLN A 46 -12.70 23.27 -39.27
CA GLN A 46 -13.37 22.08 -38.74
C GLN A 46 -12.39 21.38 -37.79
N LEU A 47 -12.78 21.26 -36.52
CA LEU A 47 -12.06 20.41 -35.57
C LEU A 47 -12.05 18.99 -36.14
N PRO A 48 -10.91 18.27 -36.08
CA PRO A 48 -10.83 16.89 -36.51
C PRO A 48 -11.92 16.07 -35.81
N LEU A 49 -12.76 15.38 -36.58
CA LEU A 49 -13.71 14.41 -36.05
C LEU A 49 -12.93 13.36 -35.23
N PRO A 50 -13.42 12.96 -34.04
CA PRO A 50 -12.81 11.86 -33.31
C PRO A 50 -12.79 10.60 -34.19
N PRO A 51 -11.69 9.85 -34.22
CA PRO A 51 -11.56 8.66 -35.05
C PRO A 51 -12.68 7.66 -34.71
N LEU A 52 -13.31 7.10 -35.74
CA LEU A 52 -14.35 6.07 -35.55
C LEU A 52 -13.78 4.88 -34.75
N PRO A 53 -14.56 4.31 -33.80
CA PRO A 53 -14.19 3.08 -33.11
C PRO A 53 -13.89 1.97 -34.12
N ARG A 54 -12.72 1.34 -34.03
CA ARG A 54 -12.34 0.26 -34.92
C ARG A 54 -13.10 -1.02 -34.49
N PRO A 55 -13.89 -1.68 -35.36
CA PRO A 55 -14.85 -2.71 -34.96
C PRO A 55 -14.27 -3.96 -34.28
N ASP A 56 -12.97 -4.22 -34.37
CA ASP A 56 -12.31 -5.44 -33.84
C ASP A 56 -11.05 -5.13 -33.01
N ALA A 57 -10.98 -3.92 -32.44
CA ALA A 57 -9.95 -3.59 -31.47
C ALA A 57 -10.26 -4.24 -30.11
N CYS A 58 -9.22 -4.72 -29.43
CA CYS A 58 -9.31 -5.18 -28.06
C CYS A 58 -8.30 -4.45 -27.20
N THR A 59 -8.75 -3.89 -26.08
CA THR A 59 -7.88 -3.15 -25.14
C THR A 59 -7.48 -4.07 -24.00
N GLN A 60 -6.18 -4.14 -23.70
CA GLN A 60 -5.67 -4.87 -22.54
C GLN A 60 -5.09 -3.88 -21.54
N CYS A 61 -5.75 -3.74 -20.39
CA CYS A 61 -5.25 -2.96 -19.28
C CYS A 61 -4.99 -3.87 -18.08
N ILE A 62 -3.79 -3.79 -17.52
CA ILE A 62 -3.40 -4.53 -16.32
C ILE A 62 -3.17 -3.51 -15.22
N THR A 63 -3.91 -3.67 -14.12
CA THR A 63 -3.74 -2.83 -12.93
C THR A 63 -3.11 -3.65 -11.82
N ILE A 64 -1.94 -3.24 -11.35
CA ILE A 64 -1.32 -3.78 -10.15
C ILE A 64 -1.82 -2.94 -8.97
N ILE A 65 -2.52 -3.59 -8.04
CA ILE A 65 -3.07 -2.97 -6.84
C ILE A 65 -2.22 -3.37 -5.64
N PHE A 66 -1.94 -2.38 -4.80
CA PHE A 66 -1.20 -2.52 -3.56
C PHE A 66 -2.18 -2.28 -2.42
N GLN A 67 -2.65 -3.37 -1.83
CA GLN A 67 -3.62 -3.33 -0.74
C GLN A 67 -2.92 -3.59 0.58
N VAL A 68 -3.04 -2.64 1.51
CA VAL A 68 -2.48 -2.78 2.85
C VAL A 68 -3.60 -3.16 3.80
N THR A 69 -3.52 -4.35 4.38
CA THR A 69 -4.49 -4.81 5.39
C THR A 69 -4.10 -4.38 6.81
N ASN A 70 -2.86 -3.95 7.02
CA ASN A 70 -2.39 -3.46 8.29
C ASN A 70 -2.70 -1.96 8.43
N PRO A 71 -3.60 -1.54 9.34
CA PRO A 71 -3.95 -0.13 9.53
C PRO A 71 -2.78 0.74 10.01
N LEU A 72 -1.66 0.12 10.40
CA LEU A 72 -0.47 0.80 10.93
C LEU A 72 0.57 1.18 9.85
N SER A 73 0.31 0.86 8.58
CA SER A 73 1.25 1.07 7.47
C SER A 73 0.80 2.21 6.56
N ASP A 74 1.62 3.23 6.43
CA ASP A 74 1.49 4.41 5.55
C ASP A 74 2.14 4.15 4.18
N PHE A 75 1.98 2.94 3.65
CA PHE A 75 2.65 2.55 2.42
C PHE A 75 2.09 3.33 1.24
N GLU A 76 2.97 4.07 0.57
CA GLU A 76 2.72 4.75 -0.68
C GLU A 76 3.85 4.45 -1.67
N ILE A 77 3.47 4.24 -2.93
CA ILE A 77 4.44 4.04 -4.00
C ILE A 77 4.94 5.41 -4.45
N SER A 78 6.26 5.60 -4.41
CA SER A 78 6.86 6.82 -4.95
C SER A 78 6.64 6.91 -6.47
N HIS A 79 6.48 8.14 -6.99
CA HIS A 79 6.38 8.36 -8.43
C HIS A 79 7.55 7.74 -9.21
N GLN A 80 8.77 7.77 -8.65
CA GLN A 80 9.95 7.17 -9.27
C GLN A 80 9.83 5.64 -9.34
N THR A 81 9.45 4.99 -8.24
CA THR A 81 9.24 3.53 -8.21
C THR A 81 8.20 3.12 -9.23
N CYS A 82 7.11 3.89 -9.29
CA CYS A 82 6.02 3.64 -10.19
C CYS A 82 6.41 3.77 -11.67
N ASP A 83 7.11 4.85 -12.05
CA ASP A 83 7.63 5.05 -13.40
C ASP A 83 8.54 3.89 -13.83
N LEU A 84 9.46 3.46 -12.96
CA LEU A 84 10.32 2.31 -13.24
C LEU A 84 9.54 1.00 -13.43
N ILE A 85 8.50 0.75 -12.63
CA ILE A 85 7.62 -0.41 -12.79
C ILE A 85 6.88 -0.34 -14.13
N MET A 86 6.31 0.82 -14.48
CA MET A 86 5.59 1.02 -15.74
C MET A 86 6.52 0.84 -16.94
N GLN A 87 7.72 1.38 -16.90
CA GLN A 87 8.73 1.20 -17.96
C GLN A 87 9.10 -0.28 -18.12
N HIS A 88 9.34 -0.99 -17.01
CA HIS A 88 9.64 -2.42 -17.04
C HIS A 88 8.52 -3.22 -17.72
N LEU A 89 7.27 -2.99 -17.31
CA LEU A 89 6.10 -3.66 -17.89
C LEU A 89 5.94 -3.32 -19.37
N ALA A 90 6.05 -2.05 -19.75
CA ALA A 90 5.96 -1.60 -21.13
C ALA A 90 6.99 -2.33 -22.02
N ILE A 91 8.25 -2.40 -21.57
CA ILE A 91 9.32 -3.07 -22.31
C ILE A 91 9.02 -4.57 -22.47
N LYS A 92 8.67 -5.27 -21.39
CA LYS A 92 8.41 -6.72 -21.42
C LYS A 92 7.18 -7.05 -22.25
N PHE A 93 6.07 -6.32 -22.06
CA PHE A 93 4.84 -6.53 -22.84
C PHE A 93 5.04 -6.25 -24.32
N ASN A 94 5.68 -5.13 -24.69
CA ASN A 94 6.01 -4.88 -26.10
C ASN A 94 7.00 -5.89 -26.68
N GLY A 95 7.82 -6.54 -25.84
CA GLY A 95 8.62 -7.71 -26.24
C GLY A 95 7.75 -8.90 -26.63
N ILE A 96 6.75 -9.24 -25.80
CA ILE A 96 5.78 -10.30 -26.08
C ILE A 96 4.97 -9.99 -27.34
N VAL A 97 4.42 -8.78 -27.46
CA VAL A 97 3.64 -8.36 -28.65
C VAL A 97 4.44 -8.52 -29.94
N ARG A 98 5.73 -8.15 -29.93
CA ARG A 98 6.64 -8.34 -31.08
C ARG A 98 6.93 -9.81 -31.35
N HIS A 99 7.13 -10.62 -30.31
CA HIS A 99 7.42 -12.06 -30.45
C HIS A 99 6.28 -12.80 -31.17
N PHE A 100 5.02 -12.45 -30.85
CA PHE A 100 3.84 -13.03 -31.49
C PHE A 100 3.42 -12.33 -32.80
N ASN A 101 4.19 -11.33 -33.27
CA ASN A 101 3.93 -10.57 -34.51
C ASN A 101 2.50 -10.01 -34.62
N LEU A 102 1.95 -9.53 -33.50
CA LEU A 102 0.58 -9.00 -33.44
C LEU A 102 0.49 -7.64 -34.15
N SER A 103 0.14 -7.68 -35.44
CA SER A 103 0.03 -6.52 -36.32
C SER A 103 -1.14 -5.61 -35.91
N GLY A 104 -0.95 -4.30 -35.99
CA GLY A 104 -2.00 -3.32 -35.67
C GLY A 104 -2.23 -3.10 -34.17
N SER A 105 -1.29 -3.51 -33.32
CA SER A 105 -1.32 -3.24 -31.89
C SER A 105 -0.82 -1.83 -31.55
N VAL A 106 -1.48 -1.18 -30.59
CA VAL A 106 -0.95 0.01 -29.90
C VAL A 106 -0.01 -0.47 -28.81
N LYS A 107 1.21 0.06 -28.82
CA LYS A 107 2.25 -0.30 -27.85
C LYS A 107 1.81 0.03 -26.44
N PHE A 108 2.15 -0.85 -25.49
CA PHE A 108 2.08 -0.52 -24.08
C PHE A 108 3.03 0.65 -23.82
N SER A 109 2.52 1.75 -23.27
CA SER A 109 3.29 2.95 -22.99
C SER A 109 3.18 3.36 -21.53
N VAL A 110 4.19 4.09 -21.08
CA VAL A 110 4.16 4.73 -19.76
C VAL A 110 3.22 5.92 -19.79
N ASP A 111 2.32 5.98 -18.82
CA ASP A 111 1.45 7.11 -18.58
C ASP A 111 1.41 7.39 -17.07
N LEU A 112 2.07 8.47 -16.65
CA LEU A 112 2.17 8.82 -15.23
C LEU A 112 0.81 9.19 -14.63
N ALA A 113 -0.23 9.48 -15.41
CA ALA A 113 -1.58 9.66 -14.88
C ALA A 113 -2.18 8.35 -14.35
N ASN A 114 -1.70 7.19 -14.85
CA ASN A 114 -2.10 5.86 -14.39
C ASN A 114 -1.23 5.33 -13.24
N CYS A 115 -0.37 6.20 -12.70
CA CYS A 115 0.43 5.95 -11.53
C CYS A 115 -0.21 6.57 -10.30
N LEU A 116 -0.90 5.77 -9.50
CA LEU A 116 -1.53 6.20 -8.25
C LEU A 116 -0.77 5.65 -7.03
N PRO A 117 -0.91 6.25 -5.84
CA PRO A 117 -0.17 5.83 -4.63
C PRO A 117 -0.35 4.35 -4.27
N SER A 118 -1.51 3.76 -4.60
CA SER A 118 -1.87 2.38 -4.28
C SER A 118 -2.11 1.50 -5.51
N SER A 119 -1.91 2.02 -6.73
CA SER A 119 -2.15 1.23 -7.94
C SER A 119 -1.38 1.74 -9.15
N ILE A 120 -0.97 0.82 -10.01
CA ILE A 120 -0.26 1.11 -11.26
C ILE A 120 -1.03 0.46 -12.40
N THR A 121 -1.50 1.24 -13.36
CA THR A 121 -2.21 0.71 -14.54
C THR A 121 -1.39 0.90 -15.80
N ILE A 122 -1.25 -0.16 -16.60
CA ILE A 122 -0.63 -0.10 -17.92
C ILE A 122 -1.57 -0.70 -18.96
N CYS A 123 -1.75 0.01 -20.08
CA CYS A 123 -2.69 -0.37 -21.13
C CYS A 123 -1.98 -0.48 -22.49
N GLY A 124 -2.50 -1.37 -23.33
CA GLY A 124 -2.17 -1.51 -24.75
C GLY A 124 -3.42 -1.94 -25.53
N GLU A 125 -3.36 -1.89 -26.85
CA GLU A 125 -4.48 -2.25 -27.72
C GLU A 125 -4.02 -3.27 -28.76
N PHE A 126 -4.86 -4.24 -29.08
CA PHE A 126 -4.65 -5.21 -30.14
C PHE A 126 -5.67 -4.97 -31.25
N GLY A 127 -5.20 -4.61 -32.44
CA GLY A 127 -6.05 -4.54 -33.62
C GLY A 127 -6.42 -5.92 -34.13
N ASN A 128 -7.63 -6.07 -34.69
CA ASN A 128 -8.13 -7.30 -35.31
C ASN A 128 -8.10 -8.51 -34.36
N TRP A 129 -8.31 -8.32 -33.05
CA TRP A 129 -8.10 -9.35 -32.03
C TRP A 129 -8.97 -10.60 -32.23
N SER A 130 -10.24 -10.40 -32.55
CA SER A 130 -11.24 -11.45 -32.77
C SER A 130 -10.90 -12.33 -33.97
N SER A 131 -10.28 -11.76 -35.01
CA SER A 131 -10.06 -12.40 -36.31
C SER A 131 -8.63 -12.90 -36.52
N SER A 132 -7.65 -12.30 -35.83
CA SER A 132 -6.22 -12.61 -36.02
C SER A 132 -5.61 -13.50 -34.94
N VAL A 133 -6.29 -13.69 -33.80
CA VAL A 133 -5.75 -14.43 -32.66
C VAL A 133 -6.68 -15.61 -32.32
N ASP A 134 -6.20 -16.82 -32.57
CA ASP A 134 -6.89 -18.05 -32.19
C ASP A 134 -6.84 -18.29 -30.67
N SER A 135 -7.66 -19.23 -30.17
CA SER A 135 -7.74 -19.52 -28.73
C SER A 135 -6.42 -20.00 -28.14
N THR A 136 -5.61 -20.73 -28.90
CA THR A 136 -4.28 -21.21 -28.48
C THR A 136 -3.31 -20.05 -28.28
N THR A 137 -3.28 -19.09 -29.21
CA THR A 137 -2.45 -17.89 -29.11
C THR A 137 -2.91 -17.00 -27.96
N LYS A 138 -4.23 -16.90 -27.73
CA LYS A 138 -4.76 -16.19 -26.54
C LYS A 138 -4.25 -16.81 -25.24
N ALA A 139 -4.27 -18.14 -25.13
CA ALA A 139 -3.74 -18.83 -23.95
C ALA A 139 -2.24 -18.59 -23.75
N LEU A 140 -1.44 -18.69 -24.82
CA LEU A 140 0.00 -18.43 -24.76
C LEU A 140 0.32 -16.97 -24.38
N LEU A 141 -0.42 -16.00 -24.92
CA LEU A 141 -0.29 -14.60 -24.53
C LEU A 141 -0.62 -14.41 -23.05
N SER A 142 -1.71 -15.01 -22.58
CA SER A 142 -2.11 -15.01 -21.18
C SER A 142 -0.98 -15.53 -20.27
N ASP A 143 -0.37 -16.67 -20.62
CA ASP A 143 0.71 -17.29 -19.86
C ASP A 143 1.98 -16.43 -19.84
N GLN A 144 2.35 -15.83 -20.97
CA GLN A 144 3.55 -14.96 -21.04
C GLN A 144 3.37 -13.68 -20.22
N PHE A 145 2.20 -13.05 -20.28
CA PHE A 145 1.90 -11.89 -19.46
C PHE A 145 1.82 -12.26 -17.98
N TYR A 146 1.19 -13.39 -17.65
CA TYR A 146 1.16 -13.93 -16.28
C TYR A 146 2.57 -14.10 -15.73
N PHE A 147 3.48 -14.71 -16.47
CA PHE A 147 4.86 -14.91 -16.00
C PHE A 147 5.59 -13.59 -15.71
N VAL A 148 5.43 -12.58 -16.57
CA VAL A 148 6.01 -11.25 -16.34
C VAL A 148 5.43 -10.59 -15.09
N ILE A 149 4.12 -10.62 -14.91
CA ILE A 149 3.45 -10.06 -13.74
C ILE A 149 3.82 -10.83 -12.46
N ASP A 150 3.80 -12.17 -12.49
CA ASP A 150 4.15 -13.01 -11.33
C ASP A 150 5.59 -12.80 -10.87
N SER A 151 6.52 -12.67 -11.81
CA SER A 151 7.92 -12.36 -11.54
C SER A 151 8.08 -10.98 -10.93
N LEU A 152 7.47 -9.94 -11.52
CA LEU A 152 7.50 -8.58 -10.98
C LEU A 152 6.89 -8.53 -9.58
N ILE A 153 5.67 -9.04 -9.40
CA ILE A 153 4.99 -9.05 -8.11
C ILE A 153 5.81 -9.87 -7.10
N GLY A 154 6.38 -11.00 -7.51
CA GLY A 154 7.26 -11.81 -6.65
C GLY A 154 8.48 -11.04 -6.14
N GLN A 155 9.13 -10.27 -7.02
CA GLN A 155 10.23 -9.39 -6.64
C GLN A 155 9.73 -8.28 -5.69
N LEU A 156 8.68 -7.55 -6.06
CA LEU A 156 8.10 -6.48 -5.24
C LEU A 156 7.72 -6.99 -3.85
N ILE A 157 7.05 -8.14 -3.75
CA ILE A 157 6.70 -8.83 -2.49
C ILE A 157 7.96 -9.13 -1.69
N GLY A 158 8.94 -9.83 -2.26
CA GLY A 158 10.17 -10.21 -1.54
C GLY A 158 10.91 -9.03 -0.90
N TYR A 159 10.80 -7.85 -1.51
CA TYR A 159 11.40 -6.61 -1.00
C TYR A 159 10.46 -5.83 -0.07
N LEU A 160 9.24 -5.53 -0.50
CA LEU A 160 8.27 -4.72 0.26
C LEU A 160 7.81 -5.43 1.53
N CYS A 161 7.66 -6.76 1.51
CA CYS A 161 7.27 -7.51 2.71
C CYS A 161 8.25 -7.36 3.88
N ARG A 162 9.48 -6.91 3.65
CA ARG A 162 10.44 -6.66 4.73
C ARG A 162 10.04 -5.47 5.61
N GLY A 163 9.29 -4.52 5.05
CA GLY A 163 8.89 -3.26 5.71
C GLY A 163 7.39 -2.99 5.74
N THR A 164 6.53 -3.81 5.12
CA THR A 164 5.08 -3.58 5.13
C THR A 164 4.33 -4.88 5.44
N MET A 165 3.96 -5.06 6.71
CA MET A 165 3.11 -6.19 7.10
C MET A 165 1.72 -6.07 6.47
N GLY A 166 1.15 -7.19 6.02
CA GLY A 166 -0.21 -7.22 5.49
C GLY A 166 -0.38 -6.54 4.14
N LEU A 167 0.72 -6.22 3.44
CA LEU A 167 0.67 -5.79 2.05
C LEU A 167 0.30 -6.99 1.16
N SER A 168 -0.78 -6.87 0.41
CA SER A 168 -1.15 -7.74 -0.68
C SER A 168 -0.93 -6.98 -1.99
N ILE A 169 -0.25 -7.62 -2.94
CA ILE A 169 -0.08 -7.09 -4.28
C ILE A 169 -0.79 -8.05 -5.22
N PHE A 170 -1.72 -7.53 -6.01
CA PHE A 170 -2.43 -8.34 -6.98
C PHE A 170 -2.66 -7.58 -8.28
N SER A 171 -2.71 -8.31 -9.39
CA SER A 171 -3.14 -7.77 -10.67
C SER A 171 -4.64 -7.99 -10.84
N VAL A 172 -5.33 -6.98 -11.35
CA VAL A 172 -6.69 -7.10 -11.83
C VAL A 172 -6.79 -6.68 -13.29
N ASN A 173 -7.70 -7.35 -13.97
CA ASN A 173 -8.10 -7.07 -15.34
C ASN A 173 -9.26 -6.06 -15.34
N LEU A 174 -9.26 -5.12 -16.29
CA LEU A 174 -10.45 -4.32 -16.57
C LEU A 174 -11.50 -5.20 -17.28
N PRO A 175 -12.81 -4.89 -17.16
CA PRO A 175 -13.89 -5.73 -17.66
C PRO A 175 -13.91 -5.95 -19.19
N GLU A 176 -13.15 -5.17 -19.97
CA GLU A 176 -13.05 -5.27 -21.43
C GLU A 176 -11.70 -5.83 -21.90
N ASN A 177 -11.07 -6.69 -21.11
CA ASN A 177 -9.74 -7.22 -21.42
C ASN A 177 -9.75 -8.34 -22.47
N CYS A 178 -8.62 -8.42 -23.18
CA CYS A 178 -8.38 -9.39 -24.25
C CYS A 178 -8.15 -10.81 -23.72
N PHE A 179 -7.52 -10.90 -22.55
CA PHE A 179 -7.26 -12.12 -21.81
C PHE A 179 -7.07 -11.80 -20.33
N ASN A 180 -7.19 -12.84 -19.48
CA ASN A 180 -7.15 -12.68 -18.02
C ASN A 180 -5.74 -12.92 -17.48
N VAL A 181 -5.21 -11.95 -16.76
CA VAL A 181 -3.96 -12.03 -16.01
C VAL A 181 -4.22 -11.69 -14.55
N ASP A 182 -4.50 -12.71 -13.75
CA ASP A 182 -4.77 -12.54 -12.32
C ASP A 182 -3.64 -13.20 -11.50
N VAL A 183 -2.84 -12.36 -10.85
CA VAL A 183 -1.77 -12.76 -9.95
C VAL A 183 -2.06 -12.13 -8.62
N SER A 184 -1.90 -12.86 -7.53
CA SER A 184 -1.99 -12.30 -6.19
C SER A 184 -0.92 -12.90 -5.31
N LYS A 185 -0.18 -12.04 -4.61
CA LYS A 185 0.78 -12.42 -3.58
C LYS A 185 0.53 -11.56 -2.36
N THR A 186 0.66 -12.16 -1.18
CA THR A 186 0.43 -11.46 0.09
C THR A 186 1.64 -11.62 0.98
N CYS A 187 2.08 -10.49 1.56
CA CYS A 187 3.09 -10.44 2.59
C CYS A 187 2.55 -11.06 3.86
N ARG A 188 2.98 -12.29 4.11
CA ARG A 188 2.80 -12.89 5.44
C ARG A 188 3.93 -12.37 6.34
N PRO A 189 3.62 -11.69 7.46
CA PRO A 189 4.66 -11.32 8.40
C PRO A 189 5.39 -12.58 8.87
N PRO A 190 6.73 -12.54 8.99
CA PRO A 190 7.47 -13.65 9.56
C PRO A 190 6.91 -13.90 10.98
N ALA A 191 6.78 -15.18 11.36
CA ALA A 191 6.31 -15.51 12.70
C ALA A 191 7.20 -14.79 13.74
N PRO A 192 6.62 -14.10 14.74
CA PRO A 192 7.42 -13.32 15.67
C PRO A 192 8.47 -14.20 16.36
N PRO A 193 9.66 -13.66 16.69
CA PRO A 193 10.62 -14.39 17.48
C PRO A 193 10.00 -14.81 18.83
N PRO A 194 10.41 -15.98 19.37
CA PRO A 194 9.98 -16.39 20.70
C PRO A 194 10.27 -15.28 21.71
N PRO A 195 9.28 -14.87 22.51
CA PRO A 195 9.50 -13.78 23.44
C PRO A 195 10.50 -14.21 24.52
N PRO A 196 11.29 -13.26 25.04
CA PRO A 196 12.25 -13.52 26.12
C PRO A 196 11.56 -13.84 27.46
N CYS A 197 10.25 -13.58 27.56
CA CYS A 197 9.43 -13.83 28.74
C CYS A 197 7.99 -14.20 28.33
N LYS A 198 7.18 -14.69 29.28
CA LYS A 198 5.75 -14.93 29.05
C LYS A 198 5.03 -13.59 28.97
N CYS A 199 4.64 -13.19 27.77
CA CYS A 199 3.89 -11.96 27.52
C CYS A 199 3.07 -12.10 26.23
N SER A 200 2.00 -11.32 26.11
CA SER A 200 1.13 -11.32 24.93
C SER A 200 1.77 -10.54 23.79
N GLN A 201 2.06 -11.21 22.68
CA GLN A 201 2.65 -10.61 21.48
C GLN A 201 1.60 -10.11 20.47
N THR A 202 0.32 -10.09 20.83
CA THR A 202 -0.77 -9.66 19.94
C THR A 202 -0.53 -8.23 19.46
N ILE A 203 -0.49 -8.04 18.14
CA ILE A 203 -0.35 -6.73 17.50
C ILE A 203 -1.51 -5.82 17.92
N GLY A 204 -1.21 -4.56 18.21
CA GLY A 204 -2.23 -3.57 18.60
C GLY A 204 -2.76 -3.73 20.02
N ILE A 205 -2.23 -4.66 20.83
CA ILE A 205 -2.64 -4.84 22.23
C ILE A 205 -2.18 -3.70 23.15
N MET A 206 -1.16 -2.95 22.74
CA MET A 206 -0.67 -1.74 23.39
C MET A 206 -1.00 -0.50 22.55
N PRO A 207 -1.09 0.71 23.14
CA PRO A 207 -1.37 1.94 22.41
C PRO A 207 -0.22 2.39 21.50
N TYR A 208 0.94 1.71 21.55
CA TYR A 208 2.13 2.05 20.79
C TYR A 208 2.52 0.96 19.80
N TYR A 209 3.09 1.40 18.69
CA TYR A 209 3.76 0.53 17.72
C TYR A 209 5.02 1.19 17.17
N THR A 210 5.93 0.38 16.65
CA THR A 210 7.11 0.88 15.93
C THR A 210 6.75 1.07 14.46
N LEU A 211 7.05 2.23 13.89
CA LEU A 211 6.93 2.44 12.45
C LEU A 211 7.80 1.41 11.72
N PRO A 212 7.33 0.86 10.60
CA PRO A 212 8.02 -0.26 9.99
C PRO A 212 9.21 0.20 9.12
N THR A 213 9.39 1.51 8.95
CA THR A 213 10.53 2.10 8.23
C THR A 213 11.55 2.69 9.20
N VAL A 214 12.82 2.33 8.99
CA VAL A 214 13.98 2.76 9.78
C VAL A 214 14.74 3.87 9.07
N ARG A 215 14.96 4.99 9.73
CA ARG A 215 15.75 6.11 9.17
C ARG A 215 17.23 5.95 9.47
N THR A 216 18.08 6.50 8.61
CA THR A 216 19.54 6.50 8.79
C THR A 216 20.08 7.89 9.05
N GLU A 217 21.10 7.97 9.91
CA GLU A 217 21.86 9.19 10.19
C GLU A 217 23.36 8.85 10.37
N PRO A 218 24.27 9.81 10.18
CA PRO A 218 25.67 9.63 10.55
C PRO A 218 25.81 9.34 12.06
N GLY A 219 26.61 8.33 12.41
CA GLY A 219 26.92 8.04 13.81
C GLY A 219 27.88 9.05 14.44
N ARG A 220 28.06 8.99 15.77
CA ARG A 220 29.01 9.87 16.48
C ARG A 220 30.45 9.46 16.23
N LYS A 221 30.69 8.16 16.02
CA LYS A 221 32.02 7.64 15.68
C LYS A 221 32.18 7.58 14.17
N ASN A 222 33.40 7.87 13.70
CA ASN A 222 33.74 7.70 12.31
C ASN A 222 33.48 6.25 11.85
N GLY A 223 32.86 6.08 10.68
CA GLY A 223 32.48 4.78 10.14
C GLY A 223 31.33 4.07 10.86
N SER A 224 30.53 4.79 11.67
CA SER A 224 29.30 4.25 12.25
C SER A 224 28.06 4.94 11.70
N THR A 225 26.95 4.21 11.70
CA THR A 225 25.64 4.66 11.21
C THR A 225 24.62 4.52 12.33
N LEU A 226 23.77 5.54 12.49
CA LEU A 226 22.60 5.49 13.35
C LEU A 226 21.40 4.97 12.57
N TYR A 227 20.76 3.94 13.09
CA TYR A 227 19.52 3.37 12.57
C TYR A 227 18.38 3.67 13.53
N CYS A 228 17.53 4.63 13.17
CA CYS A 228 16.51 5.22 14.01
C CYS A 228 15.12 4.64 13.75
N PHE A 229 14.54 4.09 14.80
CA PHE A 229 13.20 3.53 14.85
C PHE A 229 12.28 4.55 15.52
N SER A 230 11.13 4.83 14.92
CA SER A 230 10.15 5.77 15.47
C SER A 230 8.98 5.03 16.08
N ILE A 231 8.46 5.54 17.18
CA ILE A 231 7.28 5.03 17.86
C ILE A 231 6.07 5.89 17.48
N ALA A 232 4.95 5.24 17.21
CA ALA A 232 3.69 5.87 16.84
C ALA A 232 2.54 5.33 17.69
N LYS A 233 1.39 6.02 17.63
CA LYS A 233 0.19 5.67 18.40
C LYS A 233 -0.79 4.89 17.54
N VAL A 234 -1.28 3.78 18.05
CA VAL A 234 -2.38 3.03 17.44
C VAL A 234 -3.62 3.92 17.39
N GLN A 235 -4.21 4.12 16.22
CA GLN A 235 -5.43 4.93 16.10
C GLN A 235 -6.62 4.21 16.77
N PRO A 236 -7.54 4.95 17.42
CA PRO A 236 -8.78 4.37 17.94
C PRO A 236 -9.55 3.63 16.84
N GLY A 237 -9.97 2.39 17.10
CA GLY A 237 -10.69 1.56 16.12
C GLY A 237 -9.81 0.85 15.09
N ALA A 238 -8.48 1.06 15.09
CA ALA A 238 -7.57 0.27 14.26
C ALA A 238 -7.50 -1.19 14.69
N PHE A 239 -7.76 -1.47 15.98
CA PHE A 239 -7.88 -2.82 16.51
C PHE A 239 -9.04 -2.89 17.51
N ASP A 240 -9.95 -3.85 17.30
CA ASP A 240 -11.10 -4.08 18.18
C ASP A 240 -10.72 -4.67 19.56
N ASN A 241 -9.44 -4.99 19.76
CA ASN A 241 -8.93 -5.80 20.88
C ASN A 241 -7.84 -5.10 21.72
N LEU A 242 -7.98 -3.79 21.99
CA LEU A 242 -7.20 -3.18 23.07
C LEU A 242 -7.64 -3.83 24.40
N SER A 243 -6.90 -4.84 24.84
CA SER A 243 -7.16 -5.51 26.11
C SER A 243 -7.06 -4.50 27.25
N SER A 244 -8.04 -4.50 28.17
CA SER A 244 -7.98 -3.72 29.40
C SER A 244 -6.81 -4.08 30.31
N SER A 245 -6.14 -5.21 30.09
CA SER A 245 -4.91 -5.60 30.80
C SER A 245 -3.64 -4.96 30.23
N CYS A 246 -3.68 -4.56 28.96
CA CYS A 246 -2.53 -4.00 28.21
C CYS A 246 -2.72 -2.53 27.84
N GLY A 247 -3.84 -1.93 28.22
CA GLY A 247 -4.15 -0.50 28.07
C GLY A 247 -4.82 0.06 29.34
N PRO A 248 -5.05 1.37 29.45
CA PRO A 248 -4.49 2.49 28.70
C PRO A 248 -3.28 3.09 29.47
N SER A 249 -2.43 2.25 30.08
CA SER A 249 -1.25 2.81 30.73
C SER A 249 -0.32 3.38 29.67
N ASP A 250 -0.10 4.68 29.74
CA ASP A 250 0.68 5.44 28.79
C ASP A 250 2.18 5.12 28.83
N LEU A 251 2.61 4.17 29.65
CA LEU A 251 4.04 3.94 29.88
C LEU A 251 4.61 2.85 28.97
N LEU A 252 5.47 3.26 28.05
CA LEU A 252 6.41 2.40 27.36
C LEU A 252 7.65 2.21 28.25
N ASP A 253 7.72 1.11 28.99
CA ASP A 253 8.77 0.86 30.00
C ASP A 253 10.08 0.38 29.37
N LYS A 254 9.97 -0.48 28.34
CA LYS A 254 11.11 -1.17 27.75
C LYS A 254 10.86 -1.45 26.27
N ILE A 255 11.94 -1.41 25.49
CA ILE A 255 11.97 -1.89 24.12
C ILE A 255 13.02 -3.01 24.04
N GLU A 256 12.75 -4.06 23.28
CA GLU A 256 13.74 -5.06 22.92
C GLU A 256 13.82 -5.25 21.41
N VAL A 257 15.02 -5.39 20.87
CA VAL A 257 15.29 -5.62 19.45
C VAL A 257 15.87 -7.00 19.27
N TYR A 258 15.27 -7.80 18.39
CA TYR A 258 15.77 -9.14 18.05
C TYR A 258 16.96 -9.02 17.10
N ALA A 259 18.16 -9.23 17.62
CA ALA A 259 19.43 -8.99 16.93
C ALA A 259 20.43 -10.12 17.20
N ASN A 260 21.33 -10.36 16.25
CA ASN A 260 22.31 -11.43 16.35
C ASN A 260 23.31 -11.14 17.47
N ASP A 261 23.24 -11.91 18.55
CA ASP A 261 24.02 -11.63 19.75
C ASP A 261 25.52 -11.99 19.63
N THR A 262 25.92 -12.66 18.56
CA THR A 262 27.34 -12.80 18.19
C THR A 262 27.96 -11.47 17.75
N LEU A 263 27.11 -10.49 17.36
CA LEU A 263 27.50 -9.16 16.90
C LEU A 263 27.44 -8.09 18.00
N ARG A 264 27.44 -8.49 19.28
CA ARG A 264 27.44 -7.58 20.46
C ARG A 264 28.45 -6.42 20.38
N ARG A 265 29.63 -6.66 19.77
CA ARG A 265 30.70 -5.65 19.63
C ARG A 265 30.50 -4.69 18.46
N LYS A 266 29.49 -4.90 17.61
CA LYS A 266 29.22 -4.07 16.43
C LYS A 266 28.29 -2.89 16.71
N ILE A 267 27.67 -2.86 17.89
CA ILE A 267 26.89 -1.73 18.40
C ILE A 267 27.73 -0.89 19.37
N ASN A 268 27.85 0.41 19.08
CA ASN A 268 28.62 1.37 19.87
C ASN A 268 27.81 2.00 21.00
N GLY A 269 26.50 2.12 20.83
CA GLY A 269 25.60 2.81 21.75
C GLY A 269 24.18 2.88 21.22
N ILE A 270 23.27 3.32 22.07
CA ILE A 270 21.87 3.53 21.72
C ILE A 270 21.50 4.96 22.08
N ARG A 271 21.02 5.73 21.10
CA ARG A 271 20.49 7.07 21.30
C ARG A 271 19.00 6.98 21.57
N LEU A 272 18.53 7.65 22.61
CA LEU A 272 17.13 7.76 22.98
C LEU A 272 16.72 9.21 22.84
N THR A 273 15.72 9.47 22.00
CA THR A 273 15.17 10.81 21.75
C THR A 273 13.68 10.76 22.05
N PRO A 274 13.23 11.09 23.27
CA PRO A 274 11.80 11.21 23.55
C PRO A 274 11.21 12.36 22.71
N ASN A 275 9.92 12.29 22.40
CA ASN A 275 9.22 13.46 21.88
C ASN A 275 8.86 14.37 23.05
N TYR A 276 9.18 15.65 22.98
CA TYR A 276 8.61 16.63 23.90
C TYR A 276 7.90 17.68 23.04
N ASN A 277 6.64 17.95 23.35
CA ASN A 277 5.79 18.95 22.69
C ASN A 277 5.44 18.68 21.22
N GLY A 278 5.47 17.41 20.76
CA GLY A 278 5.03 17.06 19.40
C GLY A 278 6.02 17.38 18.29
N ASN A 279 7.14 18.04 18.59
CA ASN A 279 8.10 18.53 17.59
C ASN A 279 9.27 17.58 17.31
N GLY A 280 9.34 16.41 17.96
CA GLY A 280 10.41 15.43 17.78
C GLY A 280 11.79 15.89 18.32
N ASN A 281 11.83 16.99 19.08
CA ASN A 281 13.07 17.67 19.52
C ASN A 281 13.39 17.46 20.99
N GLY A 282 13.02 16.32 21.58
CA GLY A 282 13.41 16.05 22.96
C GLY A 282 14.92 15.91 23.11
N THR A 283 15.44 16.23 24.30
CA THR A 283 16.87 16.11 24.58
C THR A 283 17.28 14.64 24.48
N SER A 284 18.11 14.32 23.48
CA SER A 284 18.63 12.97 23.31
C SER A 284 19.53 12.59 24.47
N ARG A 285 19.44 11.34 24.91
CA ARG A 285 20.41 10.71 25.83
C ARG A 285 20.99 9.45 25.22
N TRP A 286 22.20 9.11 25.64
CA TRP A 286 22.88 7.89 25.21
C TRP A 286 22.88 6.86 26.32
N ILE A 287 22.61 5.61 25.98
CA ILE A 287 22.75 4.46 26.87
C ILE A 287 23.68 3.42 26.26
N TYR A 288 24.28 2.61 27.12
CA TYR A 288 25.10 1.49 26.70
C TYR A 288 24.22 0.32 26.22
N PRO A 289 24.65 -0.45 25.21
CA PRO A 289 23.95 -1.64 24.77
C PRO A 289 23.85 -2.65 25.92
N ASN A 290 22.64 -3.03 26.29
CA ASN A 290 22.39 -4.08 27.26
C ASN A 290 21.76 -5.27 26.53
N TRP A 291 22.18 -6.48 26.84
CA TRP A 291 21.74 -7.68 26.13
C TRP A 291 21.07 -8.66 27.09
N GLY A 292 20.18 -9.49 26.54
CA GLY A 292 19.73 -10.71 27.20
C GLY A 292 20.86 -11.72 27.44
N ALA A 293 20.51 -12.84 28.04
CA ALA A 293 21.42 -13.97 28.20
C ALA A 293 22.01 -14.38 26.84
N VAL A 294 23.21 -14.94 26.84
CA VAL A 294 23.87 -15.41 25.61
C VAL A 294 22.98 -16.44 24.91
N GLY A 295 22.83 -16.30 23.59
CA GLY A 295 21.97 -17.13 22.74
C GLY A 295 20.51 -16.68 22.66
N THR A 296 20.09 -15.65 23.42
CA THR A 296 18.69 -15.17 23.38
C THR A 296 18.40 -14.23 22.22
N ASN A 297 19.43 -13.63 21.61
CA ASN A 297 19.30 -12.66 20.50
C ASN A 297 18.43 -11.42 20.81
N TRP A 298 18.34 -11.02 22.08
CA TRP A 298 17.58 -9.83 22.49
C TRP A 298 18.49 -8.72 22.98
N LEU A 299 18.52 -7.60 22.26
CA LEU A 299 19.10 -6.34 22.71
C LEU A 299 18.04 -5.57 23.50
N LYS A 300 18.36 -5.17 24.72
CA LYS A 300 17.46 -4.51 25.67
C LYS A 300 17.72 -3.00 25.73
N ILE A 301 16.65 -2.24 25.59
CA ILE A 301 16.63 -0.79 25.67
C ILE A 301 15.82 -0.43 26.91
N THR A 302 16.51 -0.29 28.03
CA THR A 302 15.90 -0.11 29.36
C THR A 302 16.86 0.64 30.30
N PRO A 303 16.35 1.38 31.29
CA PRO A 303 14.95 1.78 31.47
C PRO A 303 14.56 2.87 30.46
N LEU A 304 13.37 2.74 29.85
CA LEU A 304 12.82 3.75 28.95
C LEU A 304 11.90 4.69 29.73
N ARG A 305 10.81 4.14 30.28
CA ARG A 305 9.76 4.83 31.04
C ARG A 305 9.22 6.07 30.32
N TRP A 306 8.81 5.90 29.06
CA TRP A 306 8.21 6.97 28.28
C TRP A 306 6.71 6.97 28.43
N ASP A 307 6.13 8.10 28.85
CA ASP A 307 4.69 8.32 28.77
C ASP A 307 4.21 8.56 27.31
N SER A 308 2.92 8.76 27.11
CA SER A 308 2.31 9.03 25.79
C SER A 308 2.93 10.24 25.09
N SER A 309 3.25 11.30 25.85
CA SER A 309 3.83 12.53 25.29
C SER A 309 5.27 12.31 24.82
N GLN A 310 6.00 11.42 25.49
CA GLN A 310 7.38 11.03 25.19
C GLN A 310 7.50 9.95 24.11
N ALA A 311 6.58 8.98 24.13
CA ALA A 311 6.63 7.81 23.27
C ALA A 311 6.19 8.15 21.85
N VAL A 312 5.07 8.83 21.67
CA VAL A 312 4.53 9.11 20.32
C VAL A 312 5.42 10.11 19.61
N GLY A 313 6.02 9.70 18.48
CA GLY A 313 7.06 10.47 17.77
C GLY A 313 8.46 10.36 18.38
N GLY A 314 8.59 9.65 19.52
CA GLY A 314 9.88 9.34 20.14
C GLY A 314 10.66 8.34 19.30
N GLN A 315 11.98 8.36 19.43
CA GLN A 315 12.89 7.54 18.63
C GLN A 315 13.96 6.86 19.46
N PHE A 316 14.26 5.62 19.14
CA PHE A 316 15.49 4.96 19.58
C PHE A 316 16.36 4.66 18.36
N CYS A 317 17.66 4.97 18.45
CA CYS A 317 18.59 4.76 17.36
C CYS A 317 19.74 3.85 17.77
N LEU A 318 20.02 2.83 16.97
CA LEU A 318 21.15 1.93 17.17
C LEU A 318 22.37 2.47 16.43
N GLU A 319 23.48 2.74 17.13
CA GLU A 319 24.74 3.16 16.50
C GLU A 319 25.57 1.92 16.14
N LEU A 320 25.58 1.54 14.86
CA LEU A 320 26.22 0.32 14.39
C LEU A 320 27.44 0.61 13.49
N THR A 321 28.40 -0.31 13.49
CA THR A 321 29.57 -0.33 12.60
C THR A 321 29.39 -1.26 11.40
N ILE A 322 28.19 -1.79 11.23
CA ILE A 322 27.78 -2.70 10.16
C ILE A 322 26.40 -2.30 9.64
N PRO A 323 26.00 -2.79 8.47
CA PRO A 323 24.62 -2.68 7.98
C PRO A 323 23.59 -3.26 8.97
N LEU A 324 22.40 -2.63 9.01
CA LEU A 324 21.31 -3.04 9.91
C LEU A 324 20.81 -4.46 9.60
N ASP A 325 20.75 -4.81 8.31
CA ASP A 325 20.28 -6.12 7.85
C ASP A 325 21.16 -7.28 8.31
N THR A 326 22.46 -7.01 8.49
CA THR A 326 23.45 -7.94 9.03
C THR A 326 23.34 -8.04 10.55
N PHE A 327 22.98 -6.93 11.22
CA PHE A 327 22.86 -6.88 12.67
C PHE A 327 21.59 -7.58 13.18
N CYS A 328 20.46 -7.37 12.52
CA CYS A 328 19.19 -7.96 12.89
C CYS A 328 19.15 -9.46 12.56
N ALA A 329 18.58 -10.27 13.45
CA ALA A 329 18.74 -11.74 13.39
C ALA A 329 17.89 -12.43 12.31
N ARG A 330 17.17 -11.68 11.46
CA ARG A 330 16.25 -12.21 10.44
C ARG A 330 16.34 -11.41 9.16
N ASP A 331 17.01 -11.94 8.12
CA ASP A 331 16.93 -11.53 6.71
C ASP A 331 16.61 -10.04 6.41
N GLY A 332 17.28 -9.11 7.08
CA GLY A 332 17.06 -7.67 6.86
C GLY A 332 15.87 -7.01 7.57
N ILE A 333 15.19 -7.74 8.46
CA ILE A 333 14.06 -7.28 9.26
C ILE A 333 14.43 -7.28 10.74
N CYS A 334 14.29 -6.15 11.39
CA CYS A 334 14.45 -6.02 12.83
C CYS A 334 13.11 -6.21 13.52
N SER A 335 12.97 -7.26 14.33
CA SER A 335 11.78 -7.44 15.17
C SER A 335 11.93 -6.61 16.44
N VAL A 336 11.02 -5.67 16.68
CA VAL A 336 11.03 -4.75 17.81
C VAL A 336 9.85 -5.09 18.72
N SER A 337 10.13 -5.49 19.95
CA SER A 337 9.12 -5.76 20.98
C SER A 337 9.00 -4.56 21.91
N LEU A 338 7.77 -4.07 22.10
CA LEU A 338 7.44 -2.96 23.00
C LEU A 338 6.81 -3.52 24.27
N PHE A 339 7.27 -3.09 25.44
CA PHE A 339 6.79 -3.62 26.72
C PHE A 339 6.11 -2.54 27.55
N ASN A 340 4.97 -2.89 28.14
CA ASN A 340 4.34 -2.11 29.20
C ASN A 340 5.11 -2.29 30.54
N GLU A 341 4.71 -1.54 31.56
CA GLU A 341 5.32 -1.59 32.90
C GLU A 341 5.20 -2.98 33.55
N GLY A 342 4.06 -3.65 33.40
CA GLY A 342 3.81 -5.01 33.91
C GLY A 342 4.59 -6.11 33.18
N ARG A 343 5.11 -5.82 31.98
CA ARG A 343 5.82 -6.75 31.06
C ARG A 343 5.00 -7.97 30.64
N ASP A 344 3.71 -7.94 30.86
CA ASP A 344 2.73 -8.95 30.43
C ASP A 344 2.26 -8.71 28.99
N CYS A 345 2.52 -7.53 28.43
CA CYS A 345 2.20 -7.15 27.06
C CYS A 345 3.49 -6.81 26.31
N CYS A 346 3.71 -7.45 25.16
CA CYS A 346 4.96 -7.36 24.41
C CYS A 346 4.78 -7.48 22.88
N PRO A 347 3.85 -6.72 22.26
CA PRO A 347 3.64 -6.79 20.82
C PRO A 347 4.96 -6.61 20.06
N VAL A 348 5.12 -7.39 18.99
CA VAL A 348 6.32 -7.39 18.16
C VAL A 348 6.00 -6.80 16.80
N TYR A 349 6.76 -5.79 16.43
CA TYR A 349 6.63 -5.07 15.16
C TYR A 349 7.91 -5.23 14.34
N PRO A 350 7.83 -5.66 13.07
CA PRO A 350 8.97 -5.64 12.18
C PRO A 350 9.25 -4.21 11.71
N ALA A 351 10.53 -3.90 11.55
CA ALA A 351 10.99 -2.68 10.94
C ALA A 351 12.23 -2.95 10.07
N ALA A 352 12.33 -2.26 8.94
CA ALA A 352 13.42 -2.39 7.97
C ALA A 352 13.80 -1.02 7.38
N LEU A 353 14.95 -0.94 6.71
CA LEU A 353 15.32 0.27 5.97
C LEU A 353 14.31 0.55 4.84
N PRO A 354 14.05 1.83 4.49
CA PRO A 354 13.21 2.17 3.36
C PRO A 354 13.77 1.56 2.09
N TYR A 355 12.86 1.06 1.25
CA TYR A 355 13.22 0.55 -0.06
C TYR A 355 13.60 1.70 -0.99
N VAL A 356 14.77 1.59 -1.62
CA VAL A 356 15.11 2.32 -2.84
C VAL A 356 15.10 1.30 -3.96
N PRO A 357 14.23 1.41 -4.97
CA PRO A 357 14.21 0.47 -6.07
C PRO A 357 15.53 0.48 -6.83
N ILE A 358 16.35 -0.54 -6.60
CA ILE A 358 17.29 -1.00 -7.60
C ILE A 358 16.55 -2.10 -8.35
N LEU A 359 15.60 -1.70 -9.21
CA LEU A 359 15.17 -2.62 -10.25
C LEU A 359 16.42 -2.83 -11.10
N ASP A 360 16.94 -4.06 -11.10
CA ASP A 360 18.00 -4.45 -12.04
C ASP A 360 17.37 -4.47 -13.44
N LEU A 361 17.21 -3.26 -14.00
CA LEU A 361 16.65 -3.01 -15.31
C LEU A 361 17.71 -3.22 -16.39
N THR A 362 18.72 -4.05 -16.13
CA THR A 362 19.66 -4.42 -17.18
C THR A 362 18.88 -5.18 -18.27
N PRO A 363 18.93 -4.69 -19.53
CA PRO A 363 18.08 -5.17 -20.62
C PRO A 363 18.30 -6.63 -21.01
#